data_AF-A0A177NPA5-F1
#
_entry.id   AF-A0A177NPA5-F1
#
_cell.length_a   1.000
_cell.length_b   1.000
_cell.length_c   1.000
_cell.angle_alpha   90.00
_cell.angle_beta   90.00
_cell.angle_gamma   90.00
#
_symmetry.space_group_name_H-M   'P 1'
#
loop_
_entity.id
_entity.type
_entity.pdbx_description
1 polymer ?
#
loop_
_entity_poly.entity_id
_entity_poly.type
_entity_poly.pdbx_seq_one_letter_code
_entity_poly.pdbx_strand_id
1 'polypeptide(L)'
;MTWDAANTWATNLVYHDSVRNVDYGGWQLASALPVNGVSYNMTRAFDGSTDNGFNITSQNSMLMYMLYVNLGLIGVVDTSGNFTYHDGPYGNGTYPANFNVPVIGLVHDLMTKPYWSSEYDATTAFIGNMSGGGQATNPKTNQYFAWAVHQGNIAAVPVPGAVWLFGTGLLGLLGLRRK
;
A
#
# COMPACT_ATOMS: atom_id res chain seq x y z
N MET A 1 3.97 -5.98 -16.19
CA MET A 1 3.69 -7.43 -16.16
C MET A 1 2.18 -7.67 -16.24
N THR A 2 1.73 -8.82 -16.75
CA THR A 2 0.31 -9.22 -16.70
C THR A 2 -0.13 -9.44 -15.25
N TRP A 3 -1.44 -9.47 -15.00
CA TRP A 3 -1.96 -9.70 -13.65
C TRP A 3 -1.52 -11.08 -13.11
N ASP A 4 -1.64 -12.15 -13.91
CA ASP A 4 -1.24 -13.50 -13.48
C ASP A 4 0.25 -13.59 -13.14
N ALA A 5 1.09 -12.90 -13.92
CA ALA A 5 2.53 -12.82 -13.65
C ALA A 5 2.82 -12.00 -12.39
N ALA A 6 2.10 -10.90 -12.16
CA ALA A 6 2.21 -10.09 -10.95
C ALA A 6 1.80 -10.87 -9.70
N ASN A 7 0.68 -11.59 -9.78
CA ASN A 7 0.19 -12.41 -8.68
C ASN A 7 1.17 -13.53 -8.37
N THR A 8 1.66 -14.24 -9.40
CA THR A 8 2.68 -15.29 -9.26
C THR A 8 3.98 -14.75 -8.66
N TRP A 9 4.44 -13.59 -9.11
CA TRP A 9 5.62 -12.94 -8.55
C TRP A 9 5.42 -12.63 -7.06
N ALA A 10 4.29 -12.02 -6.69
CA ALA A 10 4.00 -11.66 -5.32
C ALA A 10 3.92 -12.90 -4.42
N THR A 11 3.19 -13.95 -4.83
CA THR A 11 3.03 -15.17 -4.01
C THR A 11 4.33 -15.94 -3.78
N ASN A 12 5.29 -15.82 -4.71
CA ASN A 12 6.60 -16.47 -4.59
C ASN A 12 7.68 -15.54 -4.00
N LEU A 13 7.34 -14.30 -3.66
CA LEU A 13 8.28 -13.38 -3.04
C LEU A 13 8.67 -13.87 -1.65
N VAL A 14 9.96 -13.86 -1.36
CA VAL A 14 10.51 -14.09 -0.02
C VAL A 14 11.44 -12.92 0.30
N TYR A 15 11.18 -12.25 1.41
CA TYR A 15 12.00 -11.16 1.92
C TYR A 15 12.82 -11.65 3.12
N HIS A 16 14.16 -11.62 2.98
CA HIS A 16 15.06 -11.94 4.08
C HIS A 16 15.36 -10.69 4.91
N ASP A 17 14.94 -10.68 6.18
CA ASP A 17 15.33 -9.67 7.15
C ASP A 17 16.67 -10.06 7.77
N SER A 18 17.75 -9.42 7.32
CA SER A 18 19.11 -9.70 7.77
C SER A 18 19.38 -9.29 9.23
N VAL A 19 18.57 -8.40 9.82
CA VAL A 19 18.71 -7.98 11.22
C VAL A 19 18.17 -9.07 12.14
N ARG A 20 17.05 -9.69 11.76
CA ARG A 20 16.42 -10.77 12.54
C ARG A 20 16.86 -12.16 12.10
N ASN A 21 17.52 -12.26 10.94
CA ASN A 21 17.88 -13.51 10.27
C ASN A 21 16.65 -14.42 10.05
N VAL A 22 15.58 -13.84 9.52
CA VAL A 22 14.29 -14.52 9.26
C VAL A 22 13.82 -14.22 7.84
N ASP A 23 13.26 -15.24 7.19
CA ASP A 23 12.62 -15.13 5.89
C ASP A 23 11.10 -14.91 6.05
N TYR A 24 10.59 -13.86 5.41
CA TYR A 24 9.18 -13.54 5.33
C TYR A 24 8.64 -13.90 3.94
N GLY A 25 7.83 -14.96 3.87
CA GLY A 25 7.01 -15.31 2.71
C GLY A 25 5.57 -14.85 2.87
N GLY A 26 4.64 -15.35 2.05
CA GLY A 26 3.19 -15.04 2.21
C GLY A 26 2.79 -13.65 1.69
N TRP A 27 3.59 -13.09 0.80
CA TRP A 27 3.28 -11.85 0.10
C TRP A 27 2.17 -12.06 -0.92
N GLN A 28 1.41 -11.01 -1.19
CA GLN A 28 0.32 -11.00 -2.17
C GLN A 28 0.19 -9.61 -2.80
N LEU A 29 -0.60 -9.48 -3.86
CA LEU A 29 -1.02 -8.17 -4.34
C LEU A 29 -2.00 -7.53 -3.35
N ALA A 30 -2.06 -6.20 -3.34
CA ALA A 30 -3.02 -5.45 -2.53
C ALA A 30 -4.46 -5.88 -2.86
N SER A 31 -5.31 -6.07 -1.85
CA SER A 31 -6.71 -6.45 -2.08
C SER A 31 -7.61 -5.25 -2.38
N ALA A 32 -8.62 -5.47 -3.22
CA ALA A 32 -9.77 -4.61 -3.41
C ALA A 32 -11.04 -5.45 -3.16
N LEU A 33 -11.61 -5.32 -1.97
CA LEU A 33 -12.90 -5.86 -1.57
C LEU A 33 -13.99 -4.79 -1.78
N PRO A 34 -15.28 -5.18 -1.84
CA PRO A 34 -16.37 -4.23 -1.98
C PRO A 34 -16.28 -3.08 -0.98
N VAL A 35 -16.26 -1.84 -1.47
CA VAL A 35 -16.16 -0.62 -0.64
C VAL A 35 -17.29 -0.56 0.39
N ASN A 36 -18.49 -1.01 0.02
CA ASN A 36 -19.65 -1.09 0.90
C ASN A 36 -19.68 -2.34 1.81
N GLY A 37 -18.72 -3.26 1.68
CA GLY A 37 -18.64 -4.51 2.44
C GLY A 37 -19.62 -5.61 2.02
N VAL A 38 -20.42 -5.41 0.97
CA VAL A 38 -21.47 -6.34 0.53
C VAL A 38 -21.24 -6.82 -0.89
N SER A 39 -21.18 -5.91 -1.86
CA SER A 39 -21.03 -6.24 -3.29
C SER A 39 -20.37 -5.10 -4.04
N TYR A 40 -19.61 -5.44 -5.09
CA TYR A 40 -18.93 -4.43 -5.91
C TYR A 40 -19.95 -3.49 -6.56
N ASN A 41 -19.76 -2.19 -6.35
CA ASN A 41 -20.45 -1.11 -7.05
C ASN A 41 -19.49 -0.51 -8.08
N MET A 42 -19.68 -0.87 -9.34
CA MET A 42 -18.83 -0.42 -10.45
C MET A 42 -19.28 0.92 -11.08
N THR A 43 -20.31 1.56 -10.54
CA THR A 43 -20.71 2.91 -10.97
C THR A 43 -19.60 3.89 -10.64
N ARG A 44 -19.15 4.65 -11.65
CA ARG A 44 -18.08 5.62 -11.46
C ARG A 44 -18.52 6.72 -10.48
N ALA A 45 -17.76 6.92 -9.41
CA ALA A 45 -17.95 8.01 -8.46
C ALA A 45 -16.66 8.77 -8.15
N PHE A 46 -16.80 9.96 -7.57
CA PHE A 46 -15.67 10.82 -7.21
C PHE A 46 -15.51 10.98 -5.70
N ASP A 47 -16.49 10.56 -4.92
CA ASP A 47 -16.55 10.75 -3.46
C ASP A 47 -16.03 9.54 -2.68
N GLY A 48 -15.50 8.53 -3.36
CA GLY A 48 -15.01 7.30 -2.74
C GLY A 48 -16.07 6.29 -2.35
N SER A 49 -17.35 6.50 -2.71
CA SER A 49 -18.46 5.63 -2.29
C SER A 49 -18.58 4.32 -3.07
N THR A 50 -17.83 4.15 -4.16
CA THR A 50 -17.93 3.00 -5.08
C THR A 50 -16.57 2.35 -5.34
N ASP A 51 -16.57 1.17 -5.95
CA ASP A 51 -15.36 0.38 -6.25
C ASP A 51 -14.64 0.82 -7.53
N ASN A 52 -15.22 1.76 -8.27
CA ASN A 52 -14.68 2.31 -9.50
C ASN A 52 -14.76 3.83 -9.43
N GLY A 53 -13.63 4.52 -9.31
CA GLY A 53 -13.68 5.94 -9.05
C GLY A 53 -12.44 6.49 -8.36
N PHE A 54 -12.64 7.62 -7.70
CA PHE A 54 -11.59 8.40 -7.03
C PHE A 54 -11.94 8.57 -5.56
N ASN A 55 -10.94 9.00 -4.78
CA ASN A 55 -11.07 9.35 -3.37
C ASN A 55 -11.58 8.19 -2.50
N ILE A 56 -11.29 6.94 -2.90
CA ILE A 56 -11.64 5.74 -2.16
C ILE A 56 -10.71 5.61 -0.95
N THR A 57 -11.21 5.96 0.24
CA THR A 57 -10.47 5.86 1.51
C THR A 57 -10.85 4.64 2.34
N SER A 58 -11.59 3.69 1.76
CA SER A 58 -11.98 2.46 2.45
C SER A 58 -10.78 1.49 2.57
N GLN A 59 -10.60 0.89 3.74
CA GLN A 59 -9.58 -0.16 3.96
C GLN A 59 -9.81 -1.41 3.09
N ASN A 60 -11.03 -1.57 2.57
CA ASN A 60 -11.37 -2.63 1.63
C ASN A 60 -10.62 -2.46 0.29
N SER A 61 -10.26 -1.24 -0.10
CA SER A 61 -9.34 -0.98 -1.21
C SER A 61 -7.95 -0.64 -0.66
N MET A 62 -7.13 -1.66 -0.43
CA MET A 62 -5.83 -1.49 0.23
C MET A 62 -4.91 -0.54 -0.55
N LEU A 63 -4.95 -0.59 -1.88
CA LEU A 63 -4.09 0.24 -2.72
C LEU A 63 -4.52 1.72 -2.67
N MET A 64 -5.83 2.01 -2.69
CA MET A 64 -6.31 3.38 -2.57
C MET A 64 -6.21 3.90 -1.14
N TYR A 65 -6.45 3.05 -0.14
CA TYR A 65 -6.19 3.37 1.26
C TYR A 65 -4.72 3.73 1.50
N MET A 66 -3.79 2.96 0.93
CA MET A 66 -2.36 3.28 0.98
C MET A 66 -2.09 4.66 0.40
N LEU A 67 -2.63 4.96 -0.78
CA LEU A 67 -2.43 6.23 -1.46
C LEU A 67 -2.99 7.42 -0.67
N TYR A 68 -4.28 7.39 -0.35
CA TYR A 68 -4.99 8.54 0.22
C TYR A 68 -4.79 8.71 1.72
N VAL A 69 -4.72 7.60 2.47
CA VAL A 69 -4.70 7.64 3.94
C VAL A 69 -3.29 7.48 4.48
N ASN A 70 -2.54 6.47 4.04
CA ASN A 70 -1.20 6.21 4.59
C ASN A 70 -0.13 7.17 4.04
N LEU A 71 -0.19 7.47 2.74
CA LEU A 71 0.76 8.38 2.08
C LEU A 71 0.25 9.82 2.01
N GLY A 72 -1.04 10.06 2.28
CA GLY A 72 -1.63 11.40 2.26
C GLY A 72 -1.63 12.06 0.88
N LEU A 73 -1.64 11.27 -0.20
CA LEU A 73 -1.60 11.79 -1.56
C LEU A 73 -2.98 12.29 -1.99
N ILE A 74 -2.98 13.34 -2.80
CA ILE A 74 -4.19 14.00 -3.29
C ILE A 74 -4.48 13.52 -4.72
N GLY A 75 -5.73 13.14 -4.96
CA GLY A 75 -6.20 12.69 -6.27
C GLY A 75 -6.40 13.85 -7.25
N VAL A 76 -6.45 13.52 -8.53
CA VAL A 76 -6.66 14.48 -9.64
C VAL A 76 -8.01 15.18 -9.60
N VAL A 77 -8.98 14.61 -8.90
CA VAL A 77 -10.33 15.18 -8.76
C VAL A 77 -10.77 15.21 -7.30
N ASP A 78 -11.51 16.25 -6.93
CA ASP A 78 -12.19 16.36 -5.64
C ASP A 78 -13.44 15.45 -5.58
N THR A 79 -14.15 15.48 -4.45
CA THR A 79 -15.37 14.66 -4.25
C THR A 79 -16.54 15.07 -5.13
N SER A 80 -16.50 16.25 -5.74
CA SER A 80 -17.48 16.74 -6.71
C SER A 80 -17.08 16.46 -8.17
N GLY A 81 -15.89 15.89 -8.39
CA GLY A 81 -15.35 15.60 -9.71
C GLY A 81 -14.61 16.76 -10.37
N ASN A 82 -14.33 17.85 -9.66
CA ASN A 82 -13.55 18.97 -10.19
C ASN A 82 -12.07 18.64 -10.15
N PHE A 83 -11.33 19.02 -11.19
CA PHE A 83 -9.88 18.86 -11.22
C PHE A 83 -9.19 19.66 -10.11
N THR A 84 -8.26 19.03 -9.41
CA THR A 84 -7.41 19.69 -8.41
C THR A 84 -6.04 20.00 -9.01
N TYR A 85 -5.48 21.16 -8.66
CA TYR A 85 -4.14 21.58 -9.12
C TYR A 85 -3.01 21.12 -8.18
N HIS A 86 -3.34 20.32 -7.17
CA HIS A 86 -2.40 19.84 -6.14
C HIS A 86 -2.29 18.32 -6.15
N ASP A 87 -2.71 17.71 -7.23
CA ASP A 87 -2.73 16.27 -7.40
C ASP A 87 -1.34 15.67 -7.57
N GLY A 88 -1.33 14.34 -7.50
CA GLY A 88 -0.14 13.55 -7.75
C GLY A 88 0.73 13.36 -6.52
N PRO A 89 1.85 12.66 -6.70
CA PRO A 89 2.61 12.04 -5.62
C PRO A 89 3.37 13.02 -4.73
N TYR A 90 3.50 14.29 -5.14
CA TYR A 90 4.14 15.33 -4.35
C TYR A 90 3.14 16.26 -3.65
N GLY A 91 1.82 16.08 -3.87
CA GLY A 91 0.78 16.92 -3.28
C GLY A 91 0.84 18.39 -3.69
N ASN A 92 1.52 18.71 -4.81
CA ASN A 92 1.75 20.08 -5.27
C ASN A 92 1.46 20.27 -6.77
N GLY A 93 0.79 19.31 -7.42
CA GLY A 93 0.45 19.37 -8.85
C GLY A 93 1.65 19.17 -9.78
N THR A 94 2.83 18.84 -9.25
CA THR A 94 3.99 18.56 -10.08
C THR A 94 3.99 17.10 -10.47
N TYR A 95 4.11 16.80 -11.75
CA TYR A 95 4.41 15.46 -12.23
C TYR A 95 5.90 15.37 -12.55
N PRO A 96 6.60 14.33 -12.05
CA PRO A 96 7.99 14.16 -12.42
C PRO A 96 8.04 13.86 -13.92
N ALA A 97 8.96 14.50 -14.65
CA ALA A 97 9.12 14.30 -16.10
C ALA A 97 9.30 12.81 -16.48
N ASN A 98 9.84 12.02 -15.54
CA ASN A 98 10.09 10.59 -15.72
C ASN A 98 9.02 9.69 -15.09
N PHE A 99 7.91 10.23 -14.58
CA PHE A 99 6.86 9.48 -13.87
C PHE A 99 7.34 8.70 -12.62
N ASN A 100 8.54 9.02 -12.10
CA ASN A 100 9.10 8.45 -10.87
C ASN A 100 9.01 9.45 -9.72
N VAL A 101 8.61 8.96 -8.56
CA VAL A 101 8.63 9.73 -7.31
C VAL A 101 9.87 9.33 -6.52
N PRO A 102 10.78 10.26 -6.21
CA PRO A 102 12.07 9.96 -5.60
C PRO A 102 11.90 9.33 -4.22
N VAL A 103 11.07 9.91 -3.34
CA VAL A 103 10.77 9.35 -2.00
C VAL A 103 9.46 9.94 -1.45
N ILE A 104 8.59 9.13 -0.85
CA ILE A 104 7.46 9.56 -0.01
C ILE A 104 7.54 8.82 1.33
N GLY A 105 8.02 9.49 2.37
CA GLY A 105 8.25 8.87 3.67
C GLY A 105 9.27 7.72 3.57
N LEU A 106 8.83 6.49 3.84
CA LEU A 106 9.64 5.26 3.73
C LEU A 106 9.50 4.57 2.36
N VAL A 107 8.64 5.09 1.47
CA VAL A 107 8.42 4.51 0.14
C VAL A 107 9.39 5.14 -0.84
N HIS A 108 10.19 4.30 -1.48
CA HIS A 108 11.14 4.66 -2.52
C HIS A 108 10.65 4.19 -3.89
N ASP A 109 11.05 4.89 -4.96
CA ASP A 109 10.80 4.50 -6.35
C ASP A 109 9.33 4.23 -6.69
N LEU A 110 8.41 4.96 -6.05
CA LEU A 110 7.00 4.87 -6.40
C LEU A 110 6.79 5.41 -7.82
N MET A 111 6.12 4.63 -8.66
CA MET A 111 5.83 5.02 -10.04
C MET A 111 4.46 5.70 -10.11
N THR A 112 4.32 6.76 -10.90
CA THR A 112 3.01 7.38 -11.17
C THR A 112 2.29 6.64 -12.30
N LYS A 113 2.15 5.33 -12.16
CA LYS A 113 1.54 4.42 -13.14
C LYS A 113 0.52 3.52 -12.46
N PRO A 114 -0.32 2.79 -13.21
CA PRO A 114 -1.22 1.82 -12.60
C PRO A 114 -0.46 0.64 -12.00
N TYR A 115 -0.96 0.19 -10.84
CA TYR A 115 -0.52 -1.02 -10.16
C TYR A 115 -1.68 -2.01 -10.11
N TRP A 116 -1.36 -3.29 -10.28
CA TRP A 116 -2.30 -4.39 -10.08
C TRP A 116 -2.73 -4.52 -8.61
N SER A 117 -4.00 -4.87 -8.42
CA SER A 117 -4.62 -5.23 -7.15
C SER A 117 -5.25 -6.64 -7.27
N SER A 118 -6.39 -6.90 -6.61
CA SER A 118 -7.04 -8.21 -6.62
C SER A 118 -7.76 -8.51 -7.94
N GLU A 119 -8.01 -9.80 -8.15
CA GLU A 119 -8.91 -10.28 -9.20
C GLU A 119 -10.33 -9.70 -9.01
N TYR A 120 -10.96 -9.30 -10.11
CA TYR A 120 -12.39 -8.94 -10.12
C TYR A 120 -13.21 -10.09 -10.73
N ASP A 121 -12.80 -10.59 -11.89
CA ASP A 121 -13.41 -11.74 -12.56
C ASP A 121 -12.38 -12.58 -13.32
N ALA A 122 -12.84 -13.56 -14.10
CA ALA A 122 -11.97 -14.46 -14.87
C ALA A 122 -11.02 -13.73 -15.84
N THR A 123 -11.39 -12.56 -16.33
CA THR A 123 -10.71 -11.82 -17.41
C THR A 123 -10.15 -10.46 -16.99
N THR A 124 -10.62 -9.90 -15.88
CA THR A 124 -10.25 -8.56 -15.41
C THR A 124 -9.80 -8.56 -13.95
N ALA A 125 -8.99 -7.57 -13.61
CA ALA A 125 -8.51 -7.35 -12.26
C ALA A 125 -8.52 -5.85 -11.93
N PHE A 126 -8.60 -5.54 -10.64
CA PHE A 126 -8.51 -4.17 -10.17
C PHE A 126 -7.13 -3.59 -10.39
N ILE A 127 -7.10 -2.29 -10.69
CA ILE A 127 -5.91 -1.47 -10.72
C ILE A 127 -6.12 -0.23 -9.86
N GLY A 128 -5.03 0.27 -9.29
CA GLY A 128 -4.95 1.59 -8.70
C GLY A 128 -3.96 2.45 -9.45
N ASN A 129 -4.39 3.63 -9.90
CA ASN A 129 -3.53 4.58 -10.58
C ASN A 129 -2.94 5.58 -9.59
N MET A 130 -1.63 5.47 -9.36
CA MET A 130 -0.90 6.35 -8.44
C MET A 130 -0.71 7.78 -8.94
N SER A 131 -0.90 8.06 -10.24
CA SER A 131 -0.77 9.42 -10.77
C SER A 131 -1.98 10.29 -10.47
N GLY A 132 -3.18 9.70 -10.40
CA GLY A 132 -4.44 10.43 -10.27
C GLY A 132 -5.35 9.92 -9.16
N GLY A 133 -5.00 8.82 -8.49
CA GLY A 133 -5.79 8.23 -7.40
C GLY A 133 -7.07 7.52 -7.82
N GLY A 134 -7.14 7.09 -9.08
CA GLY A 134 -8.29 6.33 -9.58
C GLY A 134 -8.16 4.83 -9.36
N GLN A 135 -9.24 4.17 -8.95
CA GLN A 135 -9.41 2.72 -9.03
C GLN A 135 -10.34 2.35 -10.18
N ALA A 136 -10.02 1.28 -10.90
CA ALA A 136 -10.86 0.70 -11.95
C ALA A 136 -10.51 -0.78 -12.15
N THR A 137 -11.21 -1.47 -13.06
CA THR A 137 -10.89 -2.83 -13.51
C THR A 137 -10.37 -2.81 -14.95
N ASN A 138 -9.29 -3.56 -15.22
CA ASN A 138 -8.70 -3.68 -16.55
C ASN A 138 -8.47 -5.16 -16.93
N PRO A 139 -8.34 -5.48 -18.24
CA PRO A 139 -8.02 -6.83 -18.70
C PRO A 139 -6.69 -7.34 -18.14
N LYS A 140 -6.67 -8.57 -17.61
CA LYS A 140 -5.48 -9.19 -17.00
C LYS A 140 -4.27 -9.29 -17.93
N THR A 141 -4.50 -9.21 -19.24
CA THR A 141 -3.47 -9.23 -20.29
C THR A 141 -2.69 -7.91 -20.41
N ASN A 142 -3.17 -6.82 -19.82
CA ASN A 142 -2.47 -5.55 -19.82
C ASN A 142 -1.17 -5.60 -19.00
N GLN A 143 -0.27 -4.64 -19.22
CA GLN A 143 0.99 -4.57 -18.49
C GLN A 143 0.98 -3.43 -17.49
N TYR A 144 0.97 -3.76 -16.20
CA TYR A 144 1.06 -2.80 -15.09
C TYR A 144 2.15 -3.20 -14.09
N PHE A 145 2.39 -2.31 -13.12
CA PHE A 145 3.29 -2.55 -12.00
C PHE A 145 2.61 -3.43 -10.95
N ALA A 146 3.42 -3.98 -10.04
CA ALA A 146 2.96 -4.77 -8.92
C ALA A 146 3.53 -4.17 -7.62
N TRP A 147 2.72 -4.17 -6.57
CA TRP A 147 3.17 -3.81 -5.22
C TRP A 147 2.77 -4.96 -4.30
N ALA A 148 3.77 -5.71 -3.86
CA ALA A 148 3.55 -6.79 -2.91
C ALA A 148 3.28 -6.23 -1.51
N VAL A 149 2.22 -6.75 -0.88
CA VAL A 149 1.84 -6.46 0.50
C VAL A 149 1.87 -7.75 1.30
N HIS A 150 2.13 -7.62 2.61
CA HIS A 150 2.13 -8.74 3.55
C HIS A 150 1.01 -8.52 4.58
N GLN A 151 0.32 -9.58 4.99
CA GLN A 151 -0.67 -9.48 6.06
C GLN A 151 0.01 -9.41 7.42
N GLY A 152 -0.35 -8.40 8.21
CA GLY A 152 0.25 -8.16 9.52
C GLY A 152 1.52 -7.30 9.46
N ASN A 153 1.81 -6.65 10.57
CA ASN A 153 2.99 -5.79 10.69
C ASN A 153 4.24 -6.65 10.85
N ILE A 154 5.12 -6.62 9.84
CA ILE A 154 6.53 -7.01 10.01
C ILE A 154 7.19 -5.84 10.75
N ALA A 155 6.95 -5.76 12.07
CA ALA A 155 7.42 -4.64 12.86
C ALA A 155 8.96 -4.59 12.88
N ALA A 156 9.52 -3.54 12.31
CA ALA A 156 10.96 -3.33 12.22
C ALA A 156 11.63 -3.00 13.56
N VAL A 157 10.90 -2.87 14.66
CA VAL A 157 11.46 -2.38 15.93
C VAL A 157 12.12 -3.53 16.70
N PRO A 158 13.46 -3.56 16.84
CA PRO A 158 14.06 -4.33 17.93
C PRO A 158 13.51 -3.74 19.22
N VAL A 159 13.02 -4.58 20.14
CA VAL A 159 12.75 -4.12 21.49
C VAL A 159 14.01 -3.39 21.97
N PRO A 160 13.93 -2.08 22.29
CA PRO A 160 15.13 -1.32 22.60
C PRO A 160 15.90 -2.06 23.68
N GLY A 161 17.25 -2.11 23.56
CA GLY A 161 18.13 -2.71 24.57
C GLY A 161 17.85 -2.21 25.99
N ALA A 162 17.08 -1.12 26.15
CA ALA A 162 16.43 -0.68 27.37
C ALA A 162 15.70 -1.80 28.14
N VAL A 163 15.02 -2.77 27.51
CA VAL A 163 14.38 -3.87 28.28
C VAL A 163 15.43 -4.75 28.96
N TRP A 164 16.54 -5.02 28.28
CA TRP A 164 17.68 -5.72 28.89
C TRP A 164 18.41 -4.86 29.93
N LEU A 165 18.53 -3.55 29.69
CA LEU A 165 19.13 -2.60 30.62
C LEU A 165 18.30 -2.44 31.91
N PHE A 166 16.97 -2.35 31.79
CA PHE A 166 16.05 -2.30 32.93
C PHE A 166 16.01 -3.65 33.66
N GLY A 167 16.01 -4.76 32.93
CA GLY A 167 16.06 -6.10 33.53
C GLY A 167 17.34 -6.34 34.33
N THR A 168 18.50 -6.02 33.76
CA THR A 168 19.81 -6.16 34.44
C THR A 168 20.01 -5.13 35.54
N GLY A 169 19.56 -3.89 35.34
CA GLY A 169 19.61 -2.85 36.36
C GLY A 169 18.77 -3.18 37.60
N LEU A 170 17.58 -3.75 37.42
CA LEU A 170 16.71 -4.15 38.53
C LEU A 170 17.28 -5.34 39.31
N LEU A 171 17.85 -6.32 38.61
CA LEU A 171 18.57 -7.44 39.26
C LEU A 171 19.81 -6.96 40.01
N GLY A 172 20.56 -6.01 39.45
CA GLY A 172 21.70 -5.38 40.13
C GLY A 172 21.30 -4.66 41.42
N LEU A 173 20.19 -3.91 41.39
CA LEU A 173 19.65 -3.23 42.58
C LEU A 173 19.15 -4.21 43.65
N LEU A 174 18.52 -5.31 43.27
CA LEU A 174 18.10 -6.37 44.20
C LEU A 174 19.30 -7.11 44.82
N GLY A 175 20.39 -7.28 44.05
CA GLY A 175 21.64 -7.86 44.54
C GLY A 175 22.37 -6.98 45.55
N LEU A 176 22.32 -5.65 45.37
CA LEU A 176 22.91 -4.68 46.30
C LEU A 176 22.15 -4.58 47.64
N ARG A 177 20.89 -5.01 47.70
CA ARG A 177 20.07 -4.98 48.93
C ARG A 177 20.33 -6.16 49.89
N ARG A 178 21.13 -7.17 49.48
CA ARG A 178 21.42 -8.37 50.29
C ARG A 178 22.76 -8.33 51.06
N LYS A 179 23.31 -7.15 51.28
CA LYS A 179 24.40 -6.91 52.24
C LYS A 179 23.93 -5.95 53.31
#